data_AF-A0A4Y8IEP3-F1
#
_entry.id   AF-A0A4Y8IEP3-F1
#
_cell.length_a   1.000
_cell.length_b   1.000
_cell.length_c   1.000
_cell.angle_alpha   90.00
_cell.angle_beta   90.00
_cell.angle_gamma   90.00
#
_symmetry.space_group_name_H-M   'P 1'
#
loop_
_entity.id
_entity.type
_entity.pdbx_description
1 polymer ?
#
loop_
_entity_poly.entity_id
_entity_poly.type
_entity_poly.pdbx_seq_one_letter_code
_entity_poly.pdbx_strand_id
1 'polypeptide(L)' 'MVQVLVRKDEPLEKALRRFKKKYEKAGILKDVKKNSYYVKPSQQKRMKRAKAEKRARKTSFGFSRTYR' A
#
# COMPACT_ATOMS: atom_id res chain seq x y z
N MET A 1 -5.33 -11.84 -5.37
CA MET A 1 -5.88 -11.73 -6.75
C MET A 1 -6.80 -10.53 -6.81
N VAL A 2 -6.67 -9.66 -7.82
CA VAL A 2 -7.48 -8.42 -7.94
C VAL A 2 -8.43 -8.58 -9.11
N GLN A 3 -9.73 -8.44 -8.84
CA GLN A 3 -10.79 -8.56 -9.84
C GLN A 3 -11.78 -7.39 -9.77
N VAL A 4 -12.24 -6.95 -10.93
CA VAL A 4 -13.26 -5.90 -11.10
C VAL A 4 -14.30 -6.44 -12.07
N LEU A 5 -15.55 -6.53 -11.60
CA LEU A 5 -16.70 -6.78 -12.46
C LEU A 5 -17.02 -5.49 -13.21
N VAL A 6 -17.01 -5.58 -14.54
CA VAL A 6 -17.37 -4.47 -15.43
C VAL A 6 -18.87 -4.58 -15.72
N ARG A 7 -19.62 -3.49 -15.50
CA ARG A 7 -21.05 -3.42 -15.87
C ARG A 7 -21.18 -2.98 -17.34
N LYS A 8 -22.22 -3.44 -18.03
CA LYS A 8 -22.44 -3.21 -19.47
C LYS A 8 -22.52 -1.73 -19.85
N ASP A 9 -23.02 -0.88 -18.95
CA ASP A 9 -23.24 0.56 -19.20
C ASP A 9 -22.11 1.47 -18.70
N GLU A 10 -20.95 0.90 -18.35
CA GLU A 10 -19.82 1.70 -17.86
C GLU A 10 -18.75 1.91 -18.94
N PRO A 11 -18.23 3.14 -19.10
CA PRO A 11 -17.09 3.38 -19.97
C PRO A 11 -15.86 2.63 -19.43
N LEU A 12 -15.14 1.96 -20.34
CA LEU A 12 -13.97 1.12 -20.05
C LEU A 12 -12.95 1.83 -19.14
N GLU A 13 -12.78 3.14 -19.34
CA GLU A 13 -11.85 3.98 -18.59
C GLU A 13 -12.17 4.06 -17.08
N LYS A 14 -13.46 4.08 -16.71
CA LYS A 14 -13.90 4.04 -15.30
C LYS A 14 -13.62 2.67 -14.67
N ALA A 15 -13.77 1.58 -15.44
CA ALA A 15 -13.43 0.24 -14.97
C ALA A 15 -11.92 0.10 -14.73
N LEU A 16 -11.09 0.58 -15.66
CA LEU A 16 -9.62 0.61 -15.53
C LEU A 16 -9.16 1.43 -14.33
N ARG A 17 -9.77 2.60 -14.09
CA ARG A 17 -9.43 3.44 -12.93
C ARG A 17 -9.76 2.74 -11.60
N ARG A 18 -10.87 2.00 -11.53
CA ARG A 18 -11.21 1.17 -10.36
C ARG A 18 -10.26 0.00 -10.19
N PHE A 19 -9.88 -0.65 -11.28
CA PHE A 19 -8.88 -1.71 -11.26
C PHE A 19 -7.54 -1.20 -10.74
N LYS A 20 -7.05 -0.07 -11.27
CA LYS A 20 -5.81 0.56 -10.81
C LYS A 20 -5.84 0.88 -9.32
N LYS A 21 -6.94 1.47 -8.83
CA LYS A 21 -7.13 1.71 -7.38
C LYS A 21 -7.09 0.41 -6.56
N LYS A 22 -7.78 -0.65 -7.01
CA LYS A 22 -7.75 -1.95 -6.31
C LYS A 22 -6.37 -2.60 -6.36
N TYR A 23 -5.66 -2.50 -7.48
CA TYR A 23 -4.29 -2.99 -7.67
C TYR A 23 -3.29 -2.28 -6.75
N GLU A 24 -3.36 -0.96 -6.68
CA GLU A 24 -2.52 -0.15 -5.78
C GLU A 24 -2.83 -0.43 -4.32
N LYS A 25 -4.13 -0.57 -3.96
CA LYS A 25 -4.56 -0.93 -2.60
C LYS A 25 -4.10 -2.33 -2.20
N ALA A 26 -4.18 -3.29 -3.12
CA ALA A 26 -3.70 -4.65 -2.90
C ALA A 26 -2.17 -4.70 -2.76
N GLY A 27 -1.45 -3.69 -3.26
CA GLY A 27 -0.01 -3.58 -3.03
C GLY A 27 0.82 -4.67 -3.71
N ILE A 28 0.28 -5.32 -4.75
CA ILE A 28 0.88 -6.49 -5.41
C ILE A 28 2.35 -6.23 -5.80
N LEU A 29 2.67 -5.05 -6.37
CA LEU A 29 4.06 -4.70 -6.71
C LEU A 29 5.00 -4.65 -5.51
N LYS A 30 4.49 -4.20 -4.35
CA LYS A 30 5.29 -4.14 -3.12
C LYS A 30 5.59 -5.55 -2.61
N ASP A 31 4.63 -6.46 -2.75
CA ASP A 31 4.79 -7.86 -2.33
C ASP A 31 5.74 -8.62 -3.27
N VAL A 32 5.60 -8.44 -4.58
CA VAL A 32 6.52 -9.00 -5.58
C VAL A 32 7.95 -8.51 -5.30
N LYS A 33 8.15 -7.20 -5.12
CA LYS A 33 9.48 -6.64 -4.82
C LYS A 33 10.04 -7.09 -3.46
N LYS A 34 9.18 -7.37 -2.48
CA LYS A 34 9.60 -7.85 -1.15
C LYS A 34 10.01 -9.33 -1.21
N ASN A 35 9.37 -10.11 -2.08
CA ASN A 35 9.59 -11.55 -2.20
C ASN A 35 10.57 -11.92 -3.33
N SER A 36 11.10 -10.95 -4.07
CA SER A 36 12.01 -11.22 -5.19
C SER A 36 13.40 -11.71 -4.75
N TYR A 37 13.73 -11.63 -3.46
CA TYR A 37 14.98 -12.15 -2.90
C TYR A 37 14.76 -12.68 -1.50
N TYR A 38 15.59 -13.65 -1.10
CA TYR A 38 15.59 -14.16 0.26
C TYR A 38 16.12 -13.11 1.23
N VAL A 39 15.38 -12.89 2.31
CA VAL A 39 15.75 -11.99 3.40
C VAL A 39 15.83 -12.80 4.68
N LYS A 40 16.99 -12.77 5.35
CA LYS A 40 17.16 -13.42 6.66
C LYS A 40 16.07 -12.93 7.63
N PRO A 41 15.50 -13.81 8.48
CA PRO A 41 14.43 -13.44 9.41
C PRO A 41 14.76 -12.24 10.31
N SER A 42 16.03 -12.12 10.75
CA SER A 42 16.51 -10.97 11.54
C SER A 42 16.39 -9.64 10.78
N GLN A 43 16.80 -9.62 9.50
CA GLN A 43 16.69 -8.43 8.64
C GLN A 43 15.22 -8.07 8.40
N GLN A 44 14.35 -9.07 8.22
CA GLN A 44 12.91 -8.84 8.05
C GLN A 44 12.29 -8.20 9.30
N LYS A 45 12.66 -8.67 10.50
CA LYS A 45 12.23 -8.08 11.80
C LYS A 45 12.72 -6.64 11.94
N ARG A 46 13.99 -6.37 11.62
CA ARG A 46 14.58 -5.01 11.65
C ARG A 46 13.85 -4.05 10.73
N MET A 47 13.60 -4.45 9.49
CA MET A 47 12.87 -3.65 8.51
C MET A 47 11.40 -3.40 8.91
N LYS A 48 10.75 -4.36 9.59
CA LYS A 48 9.39 -4.19 10.11
C LYS A 48 9.33 -3.13 11.22
N ARG A 49 10.28 -3.15 12.17
CA ARG A 49 10.39 -2.16 13.26
C ARG A 49 10.62 -0.75 12.72
N ALA A 50 11.62 -0.57 11.85
CA ALA A 50 11.91 0.73 11.23
C ALA A 50 10.71 1.30 10.44
N LYS A 51 9.94 0.45 9.75
CA LYS A 51 8.71 0.87 9.06
C LYS A 51 7.61 1.31 10.03
N ALA A 52 7.48 0.64 11.18
CA ALA A 52 6.50 1.01 12.21
C ALA A 52 6.84 2.36 12.86
N GLU A 53 8.10 2.56 13.26
CA GLU A 53 8.59 3.83 13.81
C GLU A 53 8.41 4.99 12.82
N LYS A 54 8.70 4.77 11.53
CA LYS A 54 8.46 5.77 10.49
C LYS A 54 6.98 6.13 10.34
N ARG A 55 6.06 5.16 10.51
CA ARG A 55 4.61 5.43 10.49
C ARG A 55 4.18 6.21 11.72
N ALA A 56 4.62 5.81 12.91
CA ALA A 56 4.30 6.49 14.17
C ALA A 56 4.74 7.96 14.15
N ARG A 57 5.97 8.23 13.66
CA ARG A 57 6.48 9.60 13.49
C ARG A 57 5.64 10.46 12.53
N LYS A 58 5.05 9.87 11.49
CA LYS A 58 4.18 10.61 10.56
C LYS A 58 2.84 10.96 11.20
N THR A 59 2.30 10.07 12.02
CA THR A 59 1.02 10.29 12.71
C THR A 59 1.16 11.37 13.79
N SER A 60 2.26 11.36 14.56
CA SER A 60 2.45 12.31 15.66
C SER A 60 2.65 13.76 15.20
N PHE A 61 3.30 13.99 14.06
CA PHE A 61 3.57 15.34 13.52
C PHE A 61 2.34 16.06 12.92
N GLY A 62 1.23 15.35 12.68
CA GLY A 62 0.04 15.91 12.03
C GLY A 62 -1.03 16.46 12.97
N PHE A 63 -0.93 16.21 14.27
CA PHE A 63 -2.02 16.53 15.22
C PHE A 63 -1.75 17.80 16.07
N SER A 64 -0.50 18.25 16.22
CA SER A 64 -0.17 19.38 17.11
C SER A 64 -0.08 20.76 16.42
N ARG A 65 -0.63 20.92 15.22
CA ARG A 65 -0.44 22.14 14.40
C ARG A 65 -1.70 22.97 14.12
N THR A 66 -2.85 22.61 14.70
CA THR A 66 -4.12 23.35 14.52
C THR A 66 -4.75 23.86 15.81
N TYR A 67 -4.00 23.92 16.91
CA TYR A 67 -4.41 24.64 18.12
C TYR A 67 -3.21 25.38 18.69
N ARG A 68 -2.86 26.50 18.06
CA ARG A 68 -2.18 27.64 18.69
C ARG A 68 -2.69 28.89 18.01
#